data_AF-Q2HW67-F1
#
_entry.id   AF-Q2HW67-F1
#
_cell.length_a   1.000
_cell.length_b   1.000
_cell.length_c   1.000
_cell.angle_alpha   90.00
_cell.angle_beta   90.00
_cell.angle_gamma   90.00
#
_symmetry.space_group_name_H-M   'P 1'
#
loop_
_entity.id
_entity.type
_entity.pdbx_description
1 polymer ?
#
loop_
_entity_poly.entity_id
_entity_poly.type
_entity_poly.pdbx_seq_one_letter_code
_entity_poly.pdbx_strand_id
1 'polypeptide(L)'
;MASKPGILTNWPWKPLGSFKFVILIPWIGHSIYSFIWVERDPIQYLICPFILVRMLHNQIWISISRYETARGKSKIVDKSLEFEQVDRETNWDDQILFTALLYYIGYMIFPMASNLPWWRIDGVILTAILHAGPVEFLYYWLHRALHHHYLYSRYHSHHHSSIVTEPVTSVAHPFAEHLSYFTLFAIPMLTTLFIKKSSVAALYGYVFFIDFMNNMGHCNFEFFPKKLFSYFPQLKYLSYTPSFHSLHHTKFRRNYSLFMPMYDYIYGTVDKSTDVIYETSLMRPKESPDVVHLTHLTTFNSIYQLRLGFASLASNPQTSKWYLHLMWPFTMFSMLMTWICGRAFVLESNSFKNLKLQCWLIPRFKRQYFSKWQSKTFNNLIEEAIVEAELNGAKVISLGLFNKNHQLNERHEHYIGRLPQLKIKVVDGSSLAAATVLNNIPKGTNQVLLRGKFNKVAFVIANALCKKNVQVVVLYKDELKELEQRINTSKGNLALSPFNTPKIWLVGDEWDEYEQMEAPKGSLFIPFSHFPPKKMRKDCFYHYTPAMITPTTFMNSHSCENWLPRRVMSAWRIAGIIHALEGWNVHECGDTILSTEKVWEASIRHGFQPLKNILTN
;
A
#
# COMPACT_ATOMS: atom_id res chain seq x y z
N MET A 1 0.98 -18.58 9.71
CA MET A 1 1.25 -20.02 9.54
C MET A 1 0.00 -20.80 9.94
N ALA A 2 -0.16 -22.03 9.45
CA ALA A 2 -1.28 -22.89 9.84
C ALA A 2 -1.32 -23.08 11.36
N SER A 3 -2.52 -23.31 11.91
CA SER A 3 -2.73 -23.39 13.37
C SER A 3 -1.93 -24.51 14.05
N LYS A 4 -1.67 -25.62 13.34
CA LYS A 4 -0.86 -26.75 13.79
C LYS A 4 -0.02 -27.26 12.59
N PRO A 5 1.11 -26.63 12.25
CA PRO A 5 1.86 -26.93 11.03
C PRO A 5 2.11 -28.43 10.80
N GLY A 6 1.79 -28.92 9.61
CA GLY A 6 2.08 -30.29 9.18
C GLY A 6 3.48 -30.48 8.59
N ILE A 7 3.80 -31.71 8.17
CA ILE A 7 5.01 -32.02 7.41
C ILE A 7 5.01 -31.22 6.10
N LEU A 8 6.18 -30.70 5.70
CA LEU A 8 6.34 -29.85 4.50
C LEU A 8 5.46 -28.59 4.52
N THR A 9 5.23 -27.99 5.70
CA THR A 9 4.52 -26.69 5.77
C THR A 9 5.34 -25.56 5.13
N ASN A 10 6.64 -25.51 5.43
CA ASN A 10 7.54 -24.46 4.94
C ASN A 10 8.08 -24.83 3.55
N TRP A 11 8.29 -23.80 2.72
CA TRP A 11 9.02 -23.93 1.46
C TRP A 11 10.47 -24.37 1.70
N PRO A 12 11.05 -25.22 0.83
CA PRO A 12 12.41 -25.73 0.99
C PRO A 12 13.47 -24.60 1.09
N TRP A 13 13.23 -23.48 0.41
CA TRP A 13 14.12 -22.33 0.36
C TRP A 13 13.76 -21.21 1.34
N LYS A 14 12.84 -21.44 2.29
CA LYS A 14 12.53 -20.47 3.34
C LYS A 14 13.78 -19.93 4.07
N PRO A 15 14.82 -20.73 4.38
CA PRO A 15 16.05 -20.23 5.00
C PRO A 15 16.80 -19.17 4.18
N LEU A 16 16.61 -19.12 2.85
CA LEU A 16 17.25 -18.12 1.98
C LEU A 16 16.60 -16.74 2.07
N GLY A 17 15.38 -16.63 2.62
CA GLY A 17 14.65 -15.37 2.71
C GLY A 17 14.57 -14.65 1.36
N SER A 18 15.01 -13.39 1.31
CA SER A 18 15.04 -12.58 0.09
C SER A 18 16.01 -13.06 -0.99
N PHE A 19 16.93 -13.99 -0.67
CA PHE A 19 17.91 -14.53 -1.62
C PHE A 19 17.41 -15.76 -2.39
N LYS A 20 16.15 -16.18 -2.19
CA LYS A 20 15.58 -17.38 -2.82
C LYS A 20 15.69 -17.43 -4.36
N PHE A 21 15.73 -16.28 -5.03
CA PHE A 21 15.88 -16.21 -6.49
C PHE A 21 17.23 -16.73 -7.01
N VAL A 22 18.26 -16.85 -6.14
CA VAL A 22 19.56 -17.45 -6.50
C VAL A 22 19.40 -18.87 -7.03
N ILE A 23 18.35 -19.58 -6.60
CA ILE A 23 18.02 -20.93 -7.06
C ILE A 23 17.84 -21.02 -8.59
N LEU A 24 17.35 -19.94 -9.23
CA LEU A 24 17.14 -19.94 -10.68
C LEU A 24 18.39 -19.56 -11.49
N ILE A 25 19.44 -19.04 -10.86
CA ILE A 25 20.63 -18.55 -11.58
C ILE A 25 21.26 -19.62 -12.48
N PRO A 26 21.50 -20.87 -12.02
CA PRO A 26 22.10 -21.90 -12.89
C PRO A 26 21.20 -22.24 -14.09
N TRP A 27 19.89 -22.28 -13.88
CA TRP A 27 18.90 -22.62 -14.91
C TRP A 27 18.77 -21.53 -15.97
N ILE A 28 18.72 -20.27 -15.54
CA ILE A 28 18.70 -19.11 -16.43
C ILE A 28 20.02 -19.03 -17.21
N GLY A 29 21.16 -19.24 -16.54
CA GLY A 29 22.47 -19.27 -17.19
C GLY A 29 22.56 -20.35 -18.27
N HIS A 30 22.10 -21.57 -17.96
CA HIS A 30 22.02 -22.65 -18.94
C HIS A 30 21.07 -22.31 -20.10
N SER A 31 19.89 -21.75 -19.81
CA SER A 31 18.92 -21.33 -20.84
C SER A 31 19.48 -20.26 -21.78
N ILE A 32 20.24 -19.30 -21.26
CA ILE A 32 20.91 -18.27 -22.08
C ILE A 32 22.01 -18.91 -22.93
N TYR A 33 22.83 -19.78 -22.33
CA TYR A 33 23.88 -20.50 -23.05
C TYR A 33 23.30 -21.32 -24.21
N SER A 34 22.25 -22.12 -23.95
CA SER A 34 21.60 -22.94 -24.98
C SER A 34 21.00 -22.08 -26.10
N PHE A 35 20.36 -20.96 -25.77
CA PHE A 35 19.79 -20.03 -26.75
C PHE A 35 20.84 -19.42 -27.70
N ILE A 36 22.05 -19.15 -27.19
CA ILE A 36 23.14 -18.54 -27.96
C ILE A 36 23.91 -19.60 -28.76
N TRP A 37 24.23 -20.74 -28.14
CA TRP A 37 25.26 -21.66 -28.62
C TRP A 37 24.78 -23.06 -29.02
N VAL A 38 23.58 -23.49 -28.61
CA VAL A 38 23.12 -24.88 -28.82
C VAL A 38 21.89 -24.93 -29.71
N GLU A 39 20.71 -24.68 -29.15
CA GLU A 39 19.43 -24.81 -29.82
C GLU A 39 18.43 -23.79 -29.27
N ARG A 40 17.61 -23.22 -30.16
CA ARG A 40 16.61 -22.21 -29.80
C ARG A 40 15.26 -22.84 -29.60
N ASP A 41 15.09 -23.54 -28.48
CA ASP A 41 13.82 -24.14 -28.12
C ASP A 41 12.91 -23.14 -27.37
N PRO A 42 11.73 -22.78 -27.92
CA PRO A 42 10.80 -21.86 -27.28
C PRO A 42 10.36 -22.30 -25.88
N ILE A 43 10.28 -23.61 -25.62
CA ILE A 43 9.90 -24.09 -24.29
C ILE A 43 10.96 -23.72 -23.26
N GLN A 44 12.26 -23.75 -23.60
CA GLN A 44 13.33 -23.45 -22.65
C GLN A 44 13.53 -21.93 -22.46
N TYR A 45 13.73 -21.18 -23.55
CA TYR A 45 14.10 -19.77 -23.43
C TYR A 45 12.93 -18.85 -23.00
N LEU A 46 11.67 -19.29 -23.16
CA LEU A 46 10.51 -18.52 -22.70
C LEU A 46 10.25 -18.64 -21.20
N ILE A 47 10.86 -19.59 -20.48
CA ILE A 47 10.59 -19.79 -19.04
C ILE A 47 10.84 -18.51 -18.25
N CYS A 48 11.99 -17.86 -18.47
CA CYS A 48 12.36 -16.63 -17.75
C CYS A 48 11.44 -15.44 -18.09
N PRO A 49 11.22 -15.08 -19.38
CA PRO A 49 10.22 -14.08 -19.75
C PRO A 49 8.82 -14.38 -19.21
N PHE A 50 8.38 -15.65 -19.24
CA PHE A 50 7.08 -16.05 -18.76
C PHE A 50 6.90 -15.80 -17.26
N ILE A 51 7.90 -16.12 -16.45
CA ILE A 51 7.91 -15.82 -15.01
C ILE A 51 7.74 -14.32 -14.75
N LEU A 52 8.44 -13.47 -15.50
CA LEU A 52 8.31 -12.01 -15.36
C LEU A 52 6.91 -11.53 -15.75
N VAL A 53 6.33 -12.08 -16.83
CA VAL A 53 4.94 -11.79 -17.24
C VAL A 53 3.95 -12.21 -16.15
N ARG A 54 4.15 -13.37 -15.51
CA ARG A 54 3.31 -13.82 -14.39
C ARG A 54 3.42 -12.90 -13.18
N MET A 55 4.62 -12.47 -12.80
CA MET A 55 4.80 -11.50 -11.71
C MET A 55 4.07 -10.19 -12.02
N LEU A 56 4.20 -9.67 -13.24
CA LEU A 56 3.51 -8.48 -13.69
C LEU A 56 1.98 -8.65 -13.68
N HIS A 57 1.48 -9.78 -14.17
CA HIS A 57 0.06 -10.10 -14.21
C HIS A 57 -0.56 -10.11 -12.79
N ASN A 58 0.08 -10.79 -11.84
CA ASN A 58 -0.36 -10.79 -10.44
C ASN A 58 -0.31 -9.37 -9.85
N GLN A 59 0.76 -8.62 -10.09
CA GLN A 59 0.88 -7.24 -9.59
C GLN A 59 -0.21 -6.32 -10.15
N ILE A 60 -0.58 -6.44 -11.42
CA ILE A 60 -1.69 -5.68 -12.02
C ILE A 60 -3.00 -5.99 -11.30
N TRP A 61 -3.30 -7.26 -11.06
CA TRP A 61 -4.49 -7.66 -10.31
C TRP A 61 -4.51 -7.11 -8.88
N ILE A 62 -3.39 -7.16 -8.16
CA ILE A 62 -3.26 -6.57 -6.82
C ILE A 62 -3.58 -5.08 -6.88
N SER A 63 -2.97 -4.35 -7.82
CA SER A 63 -3.18 -2.91 -7.97
C SER A 63 -4.64 -2.57 -8.29
N ILE A 64 -5.29 -3.32 -9.20
CA ILE A 64 -6.71 -3.12 -9.55
C ILE A 64 -7.63 -3.43 -8.35
N SER A 65 -7.42 -4.57 -7.69
CA SER A 65 -8.19 -4.98 -6.50
C SER A 65 -8.10 -3.93 -5.40
N ARG A 66 -6.89 -3.47 -5.08
CA ARG A 66 -6.68 -2.45 -4.05
C ARG A 66 -7.29 -1.10 -4.43
N TYR A 67 -7.25 -0.74 -5.71
CA TYR A 67 -7.86 0.50 -6.20
C TYR A 67 -9.39 0.46 -6.09
N GLU A 68 -10.05 -0.59 -6.57
CA GLU A 68 -11.52 -0.69 -6.49
C GLU A 68 -12.00 -0.83 -5.04
N THR A 69 -11.29 -1.62 -4.21
CA THR A 69 -11.62 -1.75 -2.78
C THR A 69 -11.36 -0.46 -2.00
N ALA A 70 -10.41 0.39 -2.39
CA ALA A 70 -10.20 1.73 -1.81
C ALA A 70 -11.41 2.64 -2.01
N ARG A 71 -12.06 2.53 -3.18
CA ARG A 71 -13.24 3.33 -3.54
C ARG A 71 -14.52 2.77 -2.94
N GLY A 72 -14.48 1.55 -2.41
CA GLY A 72 -15.63 0.82 -1.87
C GLY A 72 -16.66 0.37 -2.92
N LYS A 73 -16.47 0.72 -4.20
CA LYS A 73 -17.37 0.33 -5.30
C LYS A 73 -17.28 -1.16 -5.51
N SER A 74 -18.44 -1.80 -5.64
CA SER A 74 -18.52 -3.24 -5.87
C SER A 74 -17.83 -4.15 -4.85
N LYS A 75 -17.47 -3.62 -3.68
CA LYS A 75 -16.70 -4.33 -2.65
C LYS A 75 -17.51 -5.45 -2.03
N ILE A 76 -16.95 -6.67 -2.00
CA ILE A 76 -17.66 -7.88 -1.55
C ILE A 76 -17.58 -8.01 -0.02
N VAL A 77 -16.37 -8.19 0.52
CA VAL A 77 -16.13 -8.33 1.96
C VAL A 77 -15.73 -6.98 2.55
N ASP A 78 -16.54 -6.48 3.48
CA ASP A 78 -16.25 -5.26 4.23
C ASP A 78 -15.65 -5.56 5.60
N LYS A 79 -14.45 -6.13 5.57
CA LYS A 79 -13.59 -6.31 6.76
C LYS A 79 -12.28 -5.57 6.54
N SER A 80 -11.54 -5.37 7.62
CA SER A 80 -10.25 -4.67 7.56
C SER A 80 -9.13 -5.58 7.06
N LEU A 81 -8.31 -5.05 6.15
CA LEU A 81 -7.02 -5.61 5.78
C LEU A 81 -5.95 -4.96 6.68
N GLU A 82 -5.27 -5.79 7.46
CA GLU A 82 -4.24 -5.36 8.44
C GLU A 82 -2.85 -5.85 8.03
N PHE A 83 -1.80 -5.23 8.60
CA PHE A 83 -0.40 -5.58 8.36
C PHE A 83 -0.10 -7.07 8.54
N GLU A 84 -0.72 -7.73 9.52
CA GLU A 84 -0.50 -9.14 9.82
C GLU A 84 -0.93 -10.04 8.65
N GLN A 85 -1.92 -9.64 7.85
CA GLN A 85 -2.29 -10.36 6.65
C GLN A 85 -1.28 -10.13 5.52
N VAL A 86 -0.87 -8.88 5.30
CA VAL A 86 0.15 -8.56 4.27
C VAL A 86 1.44 -9.33 4.53
N ASP A 87 1.87 -9.47 5.78
CA ASP A 87 3.07 -10.23 6.14
C ASP A 87 2.93 -11.73 5.82
N ARG A 88 1.74 -12.30 6.03
CA ARG A 88 1.47 -13.71 5.69
C ARG A 88 1.55 -13.95 4.18
N GLU A 89 1.10 -12.98 3.39
CA GLU A 89 0.98 -13.09 1.93
C GLU A 89 2.22 -12.58 1.19
N THR A 90 3.21 -12.01 1.89
CA THR A 90 4.39 -11.37 1.29
C THR A 90 5.23 -12.30 0.40
N ASN A 91 5.26 -13.61 0.68
CA ASN A 91 6.05 -14.59 -0.07
C ASN A 91 5.27 -15.31 -1.18
N TRP A 92 4.24 -14.68 -1.73
CA TRP A 92 3.41 -15.23 -2.82
C TRP A 92 4.21 -15.63 -4.07
N ASP A 93 5.38 -15.00 -4.27
CA ASP A 93 6.34 -15.27 -5.34
C ASP A 93 7.07 -16.63 -5.21
N ASP A 94 6.96 -17.32 -4.06
CA ASP A 94 7.46 -18.69 -3.91
C ASP A 94 6.81 -19.65 -4.93
N GLN A 95 5.52 -19.46 -5.22
CA GLN A 95 4.79 -20.26 -6.22
C GLN A 95 5.36 -20.05 -7.63
N ILE A 96 5.76 -18.83 -7.96
CA ILE A 96 6.34 -18.48 -9.25
C ILE A 96 7.72 -19.12 -9.40
N LEU A 97 8.55 -19.01 -8.35
CA LEU A 97 9.85 -19.67 -8.27
C LEU A 97 9.71 -21.20 -8.42
N PHE A 98 8.72 -21.80 -7.78
CA PHE A 98 8.47 -23.23 -7.90
C PHE A 98 8.04 -23.64 -9.30
N THR A 99 7.17 -22.86 -9.94
CA THR A 99 6.74 -23.11 -11.32
C THR A 99 7.94 -23.08 -12.28
N ALA A 100 8.83 -22.09 -12.11
CA ALA A 100 10.05 -21.96 -12.89
C ALA A 100 10.92 -23.23 -12.80
N LEU A 101 11.16 -23.70 -11.57
CA LEU A 101 11.92 -24.92 -11.33
C LEU A 101 11.28 -26.13 -11.98
N LEU A 102 9.98 -26.30 -11.85
CA LEU A 102 9.26 -27.43 -12.46
C LEU A 102 9.31 -27.39 -13.98
N TYR A 103 9.26 -26.20 -14.59
CA TYR A 103 9.39 -26.06 -16.04
C TYR A 103 10.80 -26.41 -16.52
N TYR A 104 11.82 -25.90 -15.85
CA TYR A 104 13.21 -26.23 -16.18
C TYR A 104 13.51 -27.72 -15.98
N ILE A 105 13.12 -28.30 -14.84
CA ILE A 105 13.30 -29.72 -14.55
C ILE A 105 12.49 -30.58 -15.54
N GLY A 106 11.24 -30.21 -15.80
CA GLY A 106 10.37 -30.91 -16.74
C GLY A 106 10.93 -30.92 -18.16
N TYR A 107 11.46 -29.79 -18.63
CA TYR A 107 12.14 -29.70 -19.93
C TYR A 107 13.32 -30.66 -20.03
N MET A 108 14.13 -30.78 -18.96
CA MET A 108 15.29 -31.69 -18.93
C MET A 108 14.88 -33.18 -18.85
N ILE A 109 13.79 -33.49 -18.16
CA ILE A 109 13.34 -34.87 -17.92
C ILE A 109 12.54 -35.41 -19.11
N PHE A 110 11.77 -34.57 -19.81
CA PHE A 110 10.87 -35.00 -20.88
C PHE A 110 11.40 -34.57 -22.25
N PRO A 111 12.10 -35.44 -23.00
CA PRO A 111 12.54 -35.13 -24.36
C PRO A 111 11.40 -34.71 -25.28
N MET A 112 10.17 -35.18 -25.03
CA MET A 112 8.98 -34.81 -25.79
C MET A 112 8.55 -33.35 -25.60
N ALA A 113 9.10 -32.64 -24.60
CA ALA A 113 8.85 -31.22 -24.38
C ALA A 113 9.72 -30.33 -25.27
N SER A 114 10.68 -30.88 -26.00
CA SER A 114 11.48 -30.09 -26.93
C SER A 114 10.73 -29.80 -28.24
N ASN A 115 11.00 -28.63 -28.82
CA ASN A 115 10.55 -28.17 -30.12
C ASN A 115 9.04 -28.27 -30.32
N LEU A 116 8.27 -27.96 -29.26
CA LEU A 116 6.82 -27.92 -29.36
C LEU A 116 6.38 -26.81 -30.32
N PRO A 117 5.36 -27.07 -31.17
CA PRO A 117 4.80 -26.03 -32.03
C PRO A 117 4.20 -24.91 -31.19
N TRP A 118 4.24 -23.68 -31.72
CA TRP A 118 3.68 -22.51 -31.04
C TRP A 118 2.20 -22.65 -30.73
N TRP A 119 1.43 -23.22 -31.66
CA TRP A 119 -0.01 -23.33 -31.58
C TRP A 119 -0.50 -24.69 -32.06
N ARG A 120 -1.41 -25.30 -31.30
CA ARG A 120 -2.18 -26.49 -31.69
C ARG A 120 -3.57 -26.44 -31.09
N ILE A 121 -4.58 -26.25 -31.94
CA ILE A 121 -5.95 -26.10 -31.48
C ILE A 121 -6.49 -27.36 -30.79
N ASP A 122 -6.15 -28.55 -31.30
CA ASP A 122 -6.55 -29.82 -30.71
C ASP A 122 -5.97 -30.01 -29.30
N GLY A 123 -4.70 -29.64 -29.11
CA GLY A 123 -4.05 -29.59 -27.80
C GLY A 123 -4.69 -28.59 -26.84
N VAL A 124 -4.97 -27.37 -27.29
CA VAL A 124 -5.60 -26.32 -26.47
C VAL A 124 -7.01 -26.74 -26.03
N ILE A 125 -7.82 -27.28 -26.94
CA ILE A 125 -9.17 -27.79 -26.63
C ILE A 125 -9.08 -28.95 -25.64
N LEU A 126 -8.16 -29.89 -25.85
CA LEU A 126 -8.01 -31.02 -24.95
C LEU A 126 -7.56 -30.58 -23.56
N THR A 127 -6.63 -29.63 -23.46
CA THR A 127 -6.23 -29.02 -22.17
C THR A 127 -7.44 -28.42 -21.46
N ALA A 128 -8.30 -27.69 -22.18
CA ALA A 128 -9.51 -27.11 -21.61
C ALA A 128 -10.51 -28.17 -21.13
N ILE A 129 -10.71 -29.26 -21.88
CA ILE A 129 -11.59 -30.37 -21.49
C ILE A 129 -11.05 -31.11 -20.26
N LEU A 130 -9.74 -31.41 -20.25
CA LEU A 130 -9.08 -32.07 -19.11
C LEU A 130 -9.12 -31.20 -17.85
N HIS A 131 -9.05 -29.87 -18.02
CA HIS A 131 -9.26 -28.94 -16.94
C HIS A 131 -10.71 -28.99 -16.44
N ALA A 132 -11.68 -28.73 -17.33
CA ALA A 132 -13.09 -28.61 -16.97
C ALA A 132 -13.70 -29.90 -16.40
N GLY A 133 -13.19 -31.06 -16.78
CA GLY A 133 -13.63 -32.35 -16.25
C GLY A 133 -12.76 -32.84 -15.09
N PRO A 134 -11.71 -33.64 -15.36
CA PRO A 134 -10.89 -34.27 -14.32
C PRO A 134 -10.30 -33.32 -13.28
N VAL A 135 -9.73 -32.19 -13.68
CA VAL A 135 -9.05 -31.29 -12.73
C VAL A 135 -10.05 -30.64 -11.78
N GLU A 136 -11.16 -30.09 -12.28
CA GLU A 136 -12.21 -29.50 -11.45
C GLU A 136 -12.82 -30.53 -10.48
N PHE A 137 -13.09 -31.74 -10.96
CA PHE A 137 -13.62 -32.82 -10.13
C PHE A 137 -12.67 -33.20 -8.98
N LEU A 138 -11.41 -33.46 -9.32
CA LEU A 138 -10.41 -33.86 -8.33
C LEU A 138 -10.08 -32.72 -7.37
N TYR A 139 -10.04 -31.47 -7.85
CA TYR A 139 -9.88 -30.31 -6.98
C TYR A 139 -11.02 -30.21 -5.97
N TYR A 140 -12.27 -30.31 -6.42
CA TYR A 140 -13.44 -30.18 -5.54
C TYR A 140 -13.35 -31.11 -4.33
N TRP A 141 -12.99 -32.38 -4.57
CA TRP A 141 -12.83 -33.36 -3.48
C TRP A 141 -11.58 -33.14 -2.64
N LEU A 142 -10.45 -32.78 -3.26
CA LEU A 142 -9.24 -32.42 -2.53
C LEU A 142 -9.48 -31.24 -1.60
N HIS A 143 -10.10 -30.18 -2.11
CA HIS A 143 -10.43 -28.97 -1.36
C HIS A 143 -11.39 -29.27 -0.22
N ARG A 144 -12.45 -30.06 -0.47
CA ARG A 144 -13.35 -30.51 0.59
C ARG A 144 -12.62 -31.34 1.66
N ALA A 145 -11.66 -32.19 1.27
CA ALA A 145 -10.82 -32.93 2.21
C ALA A 145 -9.89 -32.00 3.01
N LEU A 146 -9.32 -30.96 2.39
CA LEU A 146 -8.53 -29.94 3.08
C LEU A 146 -9.34 -29.18 4.15
N HIS A 147 -10.66 -29.11 4.02
CA HIS A 147 -11.58 -28.58 5.04
C HIS A 147 -11.95 -29.57 6.15
N HIS A 148 -11.50 -30.82 6.07
CA HIS A 148 -11.57 -31.74 7.20
C HIS A 148 -10.63 -31.24 8.32
N HIS A 149 -11.10 -31.27 9.57
CA HIS A 149 -10.43 -30.65 10.72
C HIS A 149 -8.91 -30.95 10.84
N TYR A 150 -8.52 -32.17 10.51
CA TYR A 150 -7.12 -32.61 10.54
C TYR A 150 -6.25 -31.86 9.51
N LEU A 151 -6.67 -31.84 8.24
CA LEU A 151 -5.93 -31.18 7.15
C LEU A 151 -6.08 -29.66 7.23
N TYR A 152 -7.25 -29.17 7.64
CA TYR A 152 -7.51 -27.74 7.79
C TYR A 152 -6.53 -27.11 8.77
N SER A 153 -6.43 -27.66 9.98
CA SER A 153 -5.53 -27.10 11.01
C SER A 153 -4.05 -27.10 10.60
N ARG A 154 -3.64 -28.02 9.72
CA ARG A 154 -2.26 -28.24 9.29
C ARG A 154 -1.83 -27.51 8.04
N TYR A 155 -2.73 -27.39 7.08
CA TYR A 155 -2.41 -26.92 5.74
C TYR A 155 -3.31 -25.74 5.36
N HIS A 156 -4.62 -25.94 5.36
CA HIS A 156 -5.53 -25.00 4.70
C HIS A 156 -5.95 -23.78 5.56
N SER A 157 -5.84 -23.87 6.90
CA SER A 157 -6.11 -22.76 7.83
C SER A 157 -5.21 -21.55 7.61
N HIS A 158 -4.02 -21.75 7.03
CA HIS A 158 -3.14 -20.64 6.69
C HIS A 158 -3.74 -19.75 5.61
N HIS A 159 -4.28 -20.35 4.55
CA HIS A 159 -4.96 -19.64 3.47
C HIS A 159 -6.21 -18.93 3.99
N HIS A 160 -7.05 -19.64 4.73
CA HIS A 160 -8.29 -19.11 5.32
C HIS A 160 -8.09 -18.08 6.44
N SER A 161 -6.86 -17.89 6.91
CA SER A 161 -6.55 -16.78 7.82
C SER A 161 -6.66 -15.42 7.12
N SER A 162 -6.63 -15.39 5.78
CA SER A 162 -6.79 -14.21 4.95
C SER A 162 -8.25 -14.03 4.51
N ILE A 163 -9.08 -13.56 5.44
CA ILE A 163 -10.53 -13.42 5.21
C ILE A 163 -10.84 -12.33 4.17
N VAL A 164 -10.07 -11.24 4.16
CA VAL A 164 -10.18 -10.21 3.12
C VAL A 164 -9.27 -10.64 1.99
N THR A 165 -9.78 -11.41 1.04
CA THR A 165 -8.96 -11.95 -0.04
C THR A 165 -8.31 -10.81 -0.85
N GLU A 166 -7.03 -10.95 -1.13
CA GLU A 166 -6.32 -10.22 -2.17
C GLU A 166 -5.94 -11.21 -3.28
N PRO A 167 -5.67 -10.80 -4.53
CA PRO A 167 -5.29 -11.73 -5.60
C PRO A 167 -4.18 -12.72 -5.18
N VAL A 168 -3.19 -12.26 -4.42
CA VAL A 168 -2.09 -13.08 -3.88
C VAL A 168 -2.50 -14.10 -2.81
N THR A 169 -3.66 -13.92 -2.16
CA THR A 169 -4.21 -14.91 -1.22
C THR A 169 -4.39 -16.27 -1.91
N SER A 170 -4.64 -16.28 -3.22
CA SER A 170 -4.81 -17.52 -4.01
C SER A 170 -3.60 -18.44 -4.02
N VAL A 171 -2.41 -17.91 -3.72
CA VAL A 171 -1.14 -18.64 -3.67
C VAL A 171 -0.50 -18.59 -2.29
N ALA A 172 -1.21 -18.09 -1.27
CA ALA A 172 -0.73 -18.05 0.11
C ALA A 172 -1.03 -19.37 0.86
N HIS A 173 -0.44 -20.47 0.37
CA HIS A 173 -0.60 -21.82 0.93
C HIS A 173 0.73 -22.41 1.41
N PRO A 174 0.70 -23.35 2.38
CA PRO A 174 1.85 -24.16 2.73
C PRO A 174 2.40 -24.96 1.55
N PHE A 175 3.68 -25.37 1.63
CA PHE A 175 4.36 -26.03 0.51
C PHE A 175 3.73 -27.38 0.12
N ALA A 176 3.36 -28.22 1.09
CA ALA A 176 2.68 -29.49 0.82
C ALA A 176 1.34 -29.33 0.05
N GLU A 177 0.59 -28.28 0.37
CA GLU A 177 -0.67 -27.98 -0.29
C GLU A 177 -0.42 -27.53 -1.73
N HIS A 178 0.57 -26.67 -1.97
CA HIS A 178 1.02 -26.34 -3.32
C HIS A 178 1.44 -27.58 -4.10
N LEU A 179 2.21 -28.50 -3.51
CA LEU A 179 2.61 -29.73 -4.21
C LEU A 179 1.38 -30.49 -4.73
N SER A 180 0.32 -30.60 -3.93
CA SER A 180 -0.93 -31.25 -4.36
C SER A 180 -1.63 -30.51 -5.50
N TYR A 181 -1.70 -29.17 -5.47
CA TYR A 181 -2.27 -28.38 -6.56
C TYR A 181 -1.44 -28.46 -7.85
N PHE A 182 -0.12 -28.44 -7.75
CA PHE A 182 0.76 -28.58 -8.91
C PHE A 182 0.67 -29.95 -9.55
N THR A 183 0.58 -31.03 -8.75
CA THR A 183 0.33 -32.37 -9.29
C THR A 183 -1.00 -32.43 -10.03
N LEU A 184 -2.03 -31.79 -9.49
CA LEU A 184 -3.34 -31.72 -10.14
C LEU A 184 -3.28 -30.93 -11.46
N PHE A 185 -2.66 -29.75 -11.47
CA PHE A 185 -2.52 -28.93 -12.67
C PHE A 185 -1.54 -29.51 -13.69
N ALA A 186 -0.68 -30.44 -13.30
CA ALA A 186 0.15 -31.18 -14.25
C ALA A 186 -0.67 -32.13 -15.14
N ILE A 187 -1.90 -32.52 -14.76
CA ILE A 187 -2.70 -33.49 -15.51
C ILE A 187 -2.92 -33.05 -16.96
N PRO A 188 -3.48 -31.85 -17.27
CA PRO A 188 -3.69 -31.45 -18.67
C PRO A 188 -2.37 -31.26 -19.43
N MET A 189 -1.36 -30.71 -18.77
CA MET A 189 -0.05 -30.44 -19.36
C MET A 189 0.68 -31.73 -19.76
N LEU A 190 0.83 -32.68 -18.83
CA LEU A 190 1.52 -33.94 -19.07
C LEU A 190 0.71 -34.85 -20.01
N THR A 191 -0.62 -34.88 -19.88
CA THR A 191 -1.46 -35.69 -20.77
C THR A 191 -1.27 -35.25 -22.22
N THR A 192 -1.44 -33.95 -22.51
CA THR A 192 -1.28 -33.42 -23.87
C THR A 192 0.15 -33.56 -24.39
N LEU A 193 1.15 -33.50 -23.50
CA LEU A 193 2.54 -33.75 -23.84
C LEU A 193 2.77 -35.21 -24.27
N PHE A 194 2.33 -36.18 -23.47
CA PHE A 194 2.57 -37.60 -23.73
C PHE A 194 1.85 -38.12 -24.99
N ILE A 195 0.66 -37.60 -25.28
CA ILE A 195 -0.05 -37.95 -26.52
C ILE A 195 0.41 -37.10 -27.73
N LYS A 196 1.46 -36.29 -27.58
CA LYS A 196 2.06 -35.44 -28.63
C LYS A 196 1.08 -34.44 -29.26
N LYS A 197 0.18 -33.90 -28.45
CA LYS A 197 -0.80 -32.86 -28.83
C LYS A 197 -0.48 -31.49 -28.22
N SER A 198 0.50 -31.39 -27.33
CA SER A 198 0.88 -30.15 -26.66
C SER A 198 1.46 -29.09 -27.62
N SER A 199 1.42 -27.83 -27.18
CA SER A 199 1.99 -26.66 -27.85
C SER A 199 2.47 -25.65 -26.83
N VAL A 200 3.32 -24.70 -27.25
CA VAL A 200 3.78 -23.58 -26.42
C VAL A 200 2.57 -22.85 -25.82
N ALA A 201 1.57 -22.52 -26.65
CA ALA A 201 0.35 -21.85 -26.21
C ALA A 201 -0.47 -22.68 -25.21
N ALA A 202 -0.58 -24.00 -25.38
CA ALA A 202 -1.30 -24.86 -24.44
C ALA A 202 -0.61 -24.92 -23.07
N LEU A 203 0.72 -25.00 -23.00
CA LEU A 203 1.45 -25.08 -21.73
C LEU A 203 1.45 -23.74 -20.99
N TYR A 204 1.88 -22.68 -21.64
CA TYR A 204 2.02 -21.37 -21.01
C TYR A 204 0.67 -20.68 -20.82
N GLY A 205 -0.24 -20.81 -21.80
CA GLY A 205 -1.59 -20.25 -21.73
C GLY A 205 -2.43 -20.90 -20.63
N TYR A 206 -2.25 -22.19 -20.36
CA TYR A 206 -2.96 -22.87 -19.27
C TYR A 206 -2.56 -22.36 -17.88
N VAL A 207 -1.26 -22.21 -17.61
CA VAL A 207 -0.80 -21.61 -16.34
C VAL A 207 -1.25 -20.16 -16.23
N PHE A 208 -1.21 -19.40 -17.33
CA PHE A 208 -1.73 -18.04 -17.35
C PHE A 208 -3.24 -17.97 -17.04
N PHE A 209 -4.03 -18.91 -17.58
CA PHE A 209 -5.45 -19.06 -17.27
C PHE A 209 -5.69 -19.38 -15.79
N ILE A 210 -4.92 -20.29 -15.20
CA ILE A 210 -5.00 -20.61 -13.77
C ILE A 210 -4.72 -19.36 -12.92
N ASP A 211 -3.66 -18.60 -13.24
CA ASP A 211 -3.34 -17.36 -12.53
C ASP A 211 -4.48 -16.33 -12.66
N PHE A 212 -5.06 -16.21 -13.86
CA PHE A 212 -6.15 -15.26 -14.14
C PHE A 212 -7.38 -15.58 -13.30
N MET A 213 -7.83 -16.83 -13.34
CA MET A 213 -9.02 -17.25 -12.61
C MET A 213 -8.83 -17.11 -11.10
N ASN A 214 -7.66 -17.52 -10.59
CA ASN A 214 -7.32 -17.38 -9.17
C ASN A 214 -7.29 -15.91 -8.71
N ASN A 215 -6.62 -15.04 -9.45
CA ASN A 215 -6.56 -13.61 -9.14
C ASN A 215 -7.94 -12.96 -9.17
N MET A 216 -8.75 -13.33 -10.17
CA MET A 216 -10.13 -12.88 -10.31
C MET A 216 -10.98 -13.30 -9.11
N GLY A 217 -10.90 -14.56 -8.68
CA GLY A 217 -11.66 -15.06 -7.53
C GLY A 217 -11.33 -14.40 -6.20
N HIS A 218 -10.11 -13.92 -6.04
CA HIS A 218 -9.61 -13.36 -4.78
C HIS A 218 -9.52 -11.82 -4.78
N CYS A 219 -10.02 -11.15 -5.83
CA CYS A 219 -9.87 -9.69 -5.95
C CYS A 219 -10.78 -8.84 -5.03
N ASN A 220 -11.72 -9.45 -4.30
CA ASN A 220 -12.64 -8.78 -3.34
C ASN A 220 -13.46 -7.59 -3.91
N PHE A 221 -13.67 -7.55 -5.23
CA PHE A 221 -14.68 -6.70 -5.85
C PHE A 221 -15.43 -7.47 -6.94
N GLU A 222 -16.73 -7.22 -7.07
CA GLU A 222 -17.57 -7.88 -8.06
C GLU A 222 -17.68 -7.04 -9.35
N PHE A 223 -17.38 -7.65 -10.48
CA PHE A 223 -17.41 -6.98 -11.79
C PHE A 223 -18.09 -7.79 -12.88
N PHE A 224 -18.57 -9.01 -12.60
CA PHE A 224 -19.32 -9.81 -13.56
C PHE A 224 -20.66 -9.12 -13.85
N PRO A 225 -20.93 -8.70 -15.10
CA PRO A 225 -22.14 -7.95 -15.39
C PRO A 225 -23.36 -8.89 -15.42
N LYS A 226 -24.49 -8.47 -14.82
CA LYS A 226 -25.74 -9.26 -14.81
C LYS A 226 -26.19 -9.70 -16.20
N LYS A 227 -25.98 -8.84 -17.22
CA LYS A 227 -26.32 -9.14 -18.61
C LYS A 227 -25.63 -10.40 -19.14
N LEU A 228 -24.40 -10.68 -18.69
CA LEU A 228 -23.66 -11.86 -19.12
C LEU A 228 -24.37 -13.15 -18.70
N PHE A 229 -24.81 -13.24 -17.44
CA PHE A 229 -25.57 -14.40 -16.97
C PHE A 229 -26.99 -14.46 -17.54
N SER A 230 -27.58 -13.32 -17.95
CA SER A 230 -28.88 -13.33 -18.64
C SER A 230 -28.77 -13.91 -20.06
N TYR A 231 -27.69 -13.62 -20.79
CA TYR A 231 -27.48 -14.15 -22.14
C TYR A 231 -26.95 -15.57 -22.14
N PHE A 232 -26.15 -15.94 -21.13
CA PHE A 232 -25.56 -17.27 -20.99
C PHE A 232 -25.80 -17.84 -19.59
N PRO A 233 -27.03 -18.32 -19.27
CA PRO A 233 -27.38 -18.82 -17.94
C PRO A 233 -26.50 -19.97 -17.44
N GLN A 234 -26.00 -20.80 -18.36
CA GLN A 234 -25.13 -21.94 -18.06
C GLN A 234 -23.77 -21.51 -17.52
N LEU A 235 -23.33 -20.28 -17.81
CA LEU A 235 -22.02 -19.79 -17.38
C LEU A 235 -21.87 -19.81 -15.85
N LYS A 236 -22.97 -19.67 -15.09
CA LYS A 236 -22.94 -19.73 -13.62
C LYS A 236 -22.44 -21.08 -13.06
N TYR A 237 -22.47 -22.14 -13.87
CA TYR A 237 -21.95 -23.46 -13.51
C TYR A 237 -20.50 -23.65 -13.99
N LEU A 238 -20.10 -22.90 -15.03
CA LEU A 238 -18.82 -23.05 -15.73
C LEU A 238 -17.76 -22.03 -15.30
N SER A 239 -18.15 -20.99 -14.58
CA SER A 239 -17.22 -20.00 -14.02
C SER A 239 -17.83 -19.42 -12.75
N TYR A 240 -17.09 -19.47 -11.66
CA TYR A 240 -17.45 -18.73 -10.47
C TYR A 240 -17.31 -17.23 -10.71
N THR A 241 -17.94 -16.45 -9.84
CA THR A 241 -17.69 -15.01 -9.71
C THR A 241 -16.73 -14.73 -8.54
N PRO A 242 -16.09 -13.56 -8.49
CA PRO A 242 -15.34 -13.11 -7.31
C PRO A 242 -16.16 -13.21 -6.01
N SER A 243 -17.45 -12.87 -6.06
CA SER A 243 -18.37 -13.00 -4.92
C SER A 243 -18.61 -14.44 -4.47
N PHE A 244 -18.75 -15.39 -5.40
CA PHE A 244 -18.92 -16.80 -5.10
C PHE A 244 -17.72 -17.35 -4.31
N HIS A 245 -16.51 -17.05 -4.76
CA HIS A 245 -15.27 -17.50 -4.10
C HIS A 245 -14.98 -16.74 -2.81
N SER A 246 -15.24 -15.43 -2.76
CA SER A 246 -15.10 -14.67 -1.49
C SER A 246 -16.03 -15.21 -0.38
N LEU A 247 -17.20 -15.74 -0.75
CA LEU A 247 -18.11 -16.36 0.21
C LEU A 247 -17.52 -17.65 0.82
N HIS A 248 -16.71 -18.39 0.07
CA HIS A 248 -15.96 -19.53 0.58
C HIS A 248 -15.04 -19.13 1.75
N HIS A 249 -14.27 -18.05 1.60
CA HIS A 249 -13.37 -17.49 2.61
C HIS A 249 -14.07 -16.94 3.87
N THR A 250 -15.38 -16.70 3.80
CA THR A 250 -16.16 -16.18 4.94
C THR A 250 -17.05 -17.22 5.60
N LYS A 251 -17.51 -18.24 4.86
CA LYS A 251 -18.36 -19.33 5.36
C LYS A 251 -17.59 -20.62 5.64
N PHE A 252 -16.40 -20.79 5.06
CA PHE A 252 -15.46 -21.92 5.15
C PHE A 252 -15.99 -23.27 4.64
N ARG A 253 -17.28 -23.58 4.81
CA ARG A 253 -17.86 -24.91 4.52
C ARG A 253 -18.83 -24.96 3.35
N ARG A 254 -18.66 -24.04 2.40
CA ARG A 254 -19.52 -23.85 1.22
C ARG A 254 -18.65 -23.42 0.05
N ASN A 255 -19.16 -23.57 -1.18
CA ASN A 255 -18.53 -23.06 -2.40
C ASN A 255 -17.08 -23.56 -2.58
N TYR A 256 -16.89 -24.87 -2.77
CA TYR A 256 -15.57 -25.52 -2.83
C TYR A 256 -14.95 -25.62 -4.23
N SER A 257 -15.66 -25.24 -5.29
CA SER A 257 -15.19 -25.35 -6.68
C SER A 257 -13.83 -24.70 -6.91
N LEU A 258 -13.04 -25.24 -7.85
CA LEU A 258 -11.83 -24.57 -8.31
C LEU A 258 -12.19 -23.34 -9.11
N PHE A 259 -12.79 -23.48 -10.30
CA PHE A 259 -13.29 -22.38 -11.11
C PHE A 259 -14.73 -22.63 -11.58
N MET A 260 -15.21 -23.88 -11.57
CA MET A 260 -16.52 -24.26 -12.09
C MET A 260 -17.47 -24.67 -10.96
N PRO A 261 -18.46 -23.84 -10.57
CA PRO A 261 -19.42 -24.14 -9.50
C PRO A 261 -20.27 -25.39 -9.71
N MET A 262 -20.26 -26.00 -10.90
CA MET A 262 -21.05 -27.19 -11.24
C MET A 262 -21.08 -28.26 -10.15
N TYR A 263 -19.92 -28.60 -9.57
CA TYR A 263 -19.84 -29.62 -8.51
C TYR A 263 -20.45 -29.14 -7.18
N ASP A 264 -20.36 -27.86 -6.85
CA ASP A 264 -21.06 -27.33 -5.69
C ASP A 264 -22.59 -27.44 -5.83
N TYR A 265 -23.12 -27.24 -7.04
CA TYR A 265 -24.54 -27.45 -7.31
C TYR A 265 -24.93 -28.92 -7.24
N ILE A 266 -24.14 -29.82 -7.87
CA ILE A 266 -24.40 -31.27 -7.86
C ILE A 266 -24.43 -31.82 -6.42
N TYR A 267 -23.49 -31.40 -5.58
CA TYR A 267 -23.34 -31.91 -4.21
C TYR A 267 -24.00 -31.04 -3.13
N GLY A 268 -24.74 -29.99 -3.52
CA GLY A 268 -25.50 -29.15 -2.59
C GLY A 268 -24.63 -28.32 -1.62
N THR A 269 -23.43 -27.93 -2.03
CA THR A 269 -22.49 -27.14 -1.23
C THR A 269 -22.49 -25.64 -1.54
N VAL A 270 -23.31 -25.19 -2.51
CA VAL A 270 -23.57 -23.75 -2.74
C VAL A 270 -24.18 -23.11 -1.49
N ASP A 271 -23.64 -21.96 -1.08
CA ASP A 271 -24.24 -21.16 -0.01
C ASP A 271 -25.50 -20.43 -0.49
N LYS A 272 -26.54 -20.41 0.34
CA LYS A 272 -27.85 -19.82 0.03
C LYS A 272 -27.78 -18.30 -0.25
N SER A 273 -26.76 -17.61 0.26
CA SER A 273 -26.58 -16.17 0.06
C SER A 273 -25.81 -15.80 -1.20
N THR A 274 -25.34 -16.78 -1.99
CA THR A 274 -24.52 -16.57 -3.20
C THR A 274 -25.11 -15.51 -4.14
N ASP A 275 -26.36 -15.69 -4.58
CA ASP A 275 -26.99 -14.77 -5.54
C ASP A 275 -27.18 -13.37 -4.91
N VAL A 276 -27.62 -13.33 -3.65
CA VAL A 276 -27.82 -12.06 -2.92
C VAL A 276 -26.52 -11.29 -2.78
N ILE A 277 -25.41 -11.95 -2.41
CA ILE A 277 -24.10 -11.32 -2.27
C ILE A 277 -23.58 -10.84 -3.63
N TYR A 278 -23.75 -11.63 -4.69
CA TYR A 278 -23.39 -11.20 -6.05
C TYR A 278 -24.13 -9.91 -6.45
N GLU A 279 -25.45 -9.88 -6.28
CA GLU A 279 -26.26 -8.74 -6.68
C GLU A 279 -26.00 -7.49 -5.83
N THR A 280 -25.95 -7.66 -4.51
CA THR A 280 -25.71 -6.54 -3.58
C THR A 280 -24.29 -5.98 -3.72
N SER A 281 -23.30 -6.84 -3.96
CA SER A 281 -21.93 -6.38 -4.26
C SER A 281 -21.92 -5.56 -5.54
N LEU A 282 -22.47 -6.07 -6.64
CA LEU A 282 -22.45 -5.34 -7.92
C LEU A 282 -23.18 -3.99 -7.87
N MET A 283 -24.24 -3.88 -7.06
CA MET A 283 -25.00 -2.64 -6.87
C MET A 283 -24.38 -1.67 -5.87
N ARG A 284 -23.31 -2.09 -5.16
CA ARG A 284 -22.69 -1.28 -4.11
C ARG A 284 -22.07 0.00 -4.70
N PRO A 285 -22.54 1.20 -4.30
CA PRO A 285 -22.00 2.46 -4.79
C PRO A 285 -20.60 2.71 -4.25
N LYS A 286 -19.93 3.74 -4.79
CA LYS A 286 -18.67 4.23 -4.21
C LYS A 286 -18.92 4.68 -2.77
N GLU A 287 -17.94 4.43 -1.90
CA GLU A 287 -17.98 4.83 -0.50
C GLU A 287 -17.74 6.35 -0.38
N SER A 288 -18.66 7.03 0.30
CA SER A 288 -18.58 8.44 0.64
C SER A 288 -17.67 8.62 1.88
N PRO A 289 -16.57 9.39 1.80
CA PRO A 289 -15.71 9.64 2.94
C PRO A 289 -16.26 10.76 3.83
N ASP A 290 -16.10 10.65 5.16
CA ASP A 290 -16.28 11.77 6.09
C ASP A 290 -15.05 12.69 6.10
N VAL A 291 -13.86 12.12 5.93
CA VAL A 291 -12.58 12.84 5.96
C VAL A 291 -11.72 12.42 4.77
N VAL A 292 -11.19 13.40 4.05
CA VAL A 292 -10.21 13.20 2.98
C VAL A 292 -8.84 13.72 3.45
N HIS A 293 -7.79 12.96 3.21
CA HIS A 293 -6.41 13.40 3.36
C HIS A 293 -5.74 13.48 1.99
N LEU A 294 -5.31 14.67 1.59
CA LEU A 294 -4.69 14.91 0.30
C LEU A 294 -3.17 14.83 0.43
N THR A 295 -2.55 13.91 -0.30
CA THR A 295 -1.09 13.70 -0.31
C THR A 295 -0.55 13.73 -1.74
N HIS A 296 0.78 13.62 -1.90
CA HIS A 296 1.45 13.59 -3.19
C HIS A 296 2.71 12.71 -3.13
N LEU A 297 3.31 12.41 -4.29
CA LEU A 297 4.51 11.57 -4.37
C LEU A 297 5.73 12.32 -3.81
N THR A 298 6.52 11.68 -2.95
CA THR A 298 7.65 12.32 -2.26
C THR A 298 8.95 12.24 -3.05
N THR A 299 9.28 11.05 -3.55
CA THR A 299 10.48 10.75 -4.35
C THR A 299 10.09 9.90 -5.55
N PHE A 300 10.96 9.75 -6.54
CA PHE A 300 10.68 8.86 -7.68
C PHE A 300 10.41 7.41 -7.26
N ASN A 301 11.03 6.95 -6.17
CA ASN A 301 10.81 5.61 -5.62
C ASN A 301 9.53 5.49 -4.78
N SER A 302 8.86 6.61 -4.45
CA SER A 302 7.64 6.57 -3.61
C SER A 302 6.48 5.83 -4.29
N ILE A 303 6.47 5.72 -5.62
CA ILE A 303 5.46 4.96 -6.38
C ILE A 303 5.39 3.48 -5.95
N TYR A 304 6.53 2.91 -5.54
CA TYR A 304 6.64 1.50 -5.16
C TYR A 304 6.09 1.21 -3.76
N GLN A 305 6.01 2.23 -2.91
CA GLN A 305 5.54 2.17 -1.53
C GLN A 305 4.09 2.66 -1.38
N LEU A 306 3.46 3.08 -2.48
CA LEU A 306 2.03 3.27 -2.51
C LEU A 306 1.31 1.96 -2.22
N ARG A 307 0.15 2.03 -1.59
CA ARG A 307 -0.76 0.87 -1.41
C ARG A 307 -1.02 0.13 -2.73
N LEU A 308 -1.16 0.87 -3.84
CA LEU A 308 -1.38 0.31 -5.18
C LEU A 308 -0.11 -0.29 -5.82
N GLY A 309 1.07 0.00 -5.28
CA GLY A 309 2.33 -0.57 -5.71
C GLY A 309 2.58 -1.95 -5.10
N PHE A 310 3.81 -2.20 -4.64
CA PHE A 310 4.18 -3.47 -4.05
C PHE A 310 3.72 -3.55 -2.60
N ALA A 311 2.84 -4.51 -2.29
CA ALA A 311 2.28 -4.69 -0.95
C ALA A 311 3.36 -4.81 0.15
N SER A 312 4.43 -5.56 -0.14
CA SER A 312 5.56 -5.77 0.77
C SER A 312 6.39 -4.51 1.00
N LEU A 313 6.48 -3.61 0.03
CA LEU A 313 7.17 -2.33 0.20
C LEU A 313 6.27 -1.29 0.88
N ALA A 314 4.99 -1.25 0.51
CA ALA A 314 4.00 -0.35 1.09
C ALA A 314 3.76 -0.62 2.57
N SER A 315 3.87 -1.88 3.01
CA SER A 315 3.73 -2.25 4.43
C SER A 315 4.95 -1.92 5.29
N ASN A 316 6.02 -1.36 4.70
CA ASN A 316 7.26 -1.01 5.38
C ASN A 316 7.57 0.48 5.21
N PRO A 317 8.28 1.11 6.17
CA PRO A 317 8.68 2.50 6.05
C PRO A 317 9.52 2.75 4.79
N GLN A 318 9.26 3.89 4.15
CA GLN A 318 10.00 4.34 2.98
C GLN A 318 11.50 4.40 3.27
N THR A 319 12.25 3.57 2.56
CA THR A 319 13.72 3.52 2.62
C THR A 319 14.30 3.46 1.21
N SER A 320 15.50 4.01 1.03
CA SER A 320 16.25 3.86 -0.22
C SER A 320 16.82 2.43 -0.29
N LYS A 321 16.51 1.71 -1.37
CA LYS A 321 17.01 0.36 -1.62
C LYS A 321 17.72 0.35 -2.96
N TRP A 322 18.90 -0.26 -3.02
CA TRP A 322 19.76 -0.24 -4.21
C TRP A 322 19.05 -0.84 -5.44
N TYR A 323 18.27 -1.91 -5.26
CA TYR A 323 17.60 -2.61 -6.37
C TYR A 323 16.47 -1.80 -7.00
N LEU A 324 15.94 -0.78 -6.32
CA LEU A 324 14.92 0.11 -6.91
C LEU A 324 15.50 0.94 -8.07
N HIS A 325 16.82 1.14 -8.10
CA HIS A 325 17.49 1.77 -9.24
C HIS A 325 17.40 0.92 -10.52
N LEU A 326 17.31 -0.41 -10.41
CA LEU A 326 17.09 -1.29 -11.55
C LEU A 326 15.68 -1.10 -12.16
N MET A 327 14.74 -0.54 -11.39
CA MET A 327 13.37 -0.27 -11.82
C MET A 327 13.20 1.10 -12.47
N TRP A 328 14.29 1.80 -12.81
CA TRP A 328 14.22 3.10 -13.46
C TRP A 328 13.32 3.15 -14.73
N PRO A 329 13.25 2.12 -15.60
CA PRO A 329 12.38 2.20 -16.78
C PRO A 329 10.90 2.28 -16.38
N PHE A 330 10.50 1.53 -15.35
CA PHE A 330 9.15 1.59 -14.80
C PHE A 330 8.90 2.93 -14.11
N THR A 331 9.87 3.44 -13.36
CA THR A 331 9.80 4.77 -12.75
C THR A 331 9.55 5.85 -13.81
N MET A 332 10.26 5.82 -14.93
CA MET A 332 10.08 6.77 -16.03
C MET A 332 8.71 6.66 -16.68
N PHE A 333 8.24 5.44 -16.93
CA PHE A 333 6.89 5.21 -17.44
C PHE A 333 5.83 5.77 -16.47
N SER A 334 5.97 5.50 -15.16
CA SER A 334 5.09 6.05 -14.13
C SER A 334 5.15 7.59 -14.06
N MET A 335 6.32 8.19 -14.26
CA MET A 335 6.44 9.65 -14.35
C MET A 335 5.66 10.22 -15.54
N LEU A 336 5.72 9.58 -16.70
CA LEU A 336 4.91 9.98 -17.86
C LEU A 336 3.40 9.81 -17.58
N MET A 337 3.01 8.69 -16.97
CA MET A 337 1.61 8.44 -16.62
C MET A 337 1.09 9.43 -15.60
N THR A 338 1.89 9.79 -14.60
CA THR A 338 1.51 10.79 -13.61
C THR A 338 1.35 12.16 -14.26
N TRP A 339 2.20 12.56 -15.23
CA TRP A 339 1.99 13.78 -16.01
C TRP A 339 0.65 13.80 -16.75
N ILE A 340 0.28 12.70 -17.40
CA ILE A 340 -0.99 12.56 -18.15
C ILE A 340 -2.18 12.52 -17.21
N CYS A 341 -2.06 11.85 -16.06
CA CYS A 341 -3.08 11.82 -15.03
C CYS A 341 -3.19 13.20 -14.35
N GLY A 342 -4.18 13.98 -14.77
CA GLY A 342 -4.46 15.32 -14.26
C GLY A 342 -5.52 15.37 -13.18
N ARG A 343 -5.69 14.33 -12.34
CA ARG A 343 -6.68 14.31 -11.25
C ARG A 343 -6.18 13.57 -10.02
N ALA A 344 -6.64 13.99 -8.85
CA ALA A 344 -6.46 13.22 -7.62
C ALA A 344 -7.25 11.91 -7.71
N PHE A 345 -6.74 10.85 -7.09
CA PHE A 345 -7.45 9.58 -7.02
C PHE A 345 -7.32 8.93 -5.64
N VAL A 346 -8.28 8.08 -5.29
CA VAL A 346 -8.32 7.38 -4.00
C VAL A 346 -7.18 6.36 -3.94
N LEU A 347 -6.27 6.55 -2.99
CA LEU A 347 -5.14 5.66 -2.72
C LEU A 347 -5.51 4.61 -1.67
N GLU A 348 -6.13 5.06 -0.58
CA GLU A 348 -6.41 4.27 0.61
C GLU A 348 -7.76 4.67 1.19
N SER A 349 -8.50 3.71 1.76
CA SER A 349 -9.65 3.96 2.63
C SER A 349 -9.39 3.33 3.99
N ASN A 350 -9.73 4.01 5.07
CA ASN A 350 -9.63 3.51 6.43
C ASN A 350 -10.93 3.79 7.17
N SER A 351 -11.10 3.12 8.30
CA SER A 351 -12.25 3.38 9.18
C SER A 351 -11.78 3.56 10.61
N PHE A 352 -12.36 4.54 11.28
CA PHE A 352 -12.03 4.85 12.66
C PHE A 352 -13.24 5.38 13.41
N LYS A 353 -13.66 4.65 14.45
CA LYS A 353 -14.95 4.88 15.12
C LYS A 353 -16.08 4.88 14.08
N ASN A 354 -16.84 5.96 14.00
CA ASN A 354 -17.94 6.11 13.05
C ASN A 354 -17.53 6.85 11.76
N LEU A 355 -16.25 7.17 11.58
CA LEU A 355 -15.76 7.92 10.42
C LEU A 355 -15.21 7.00 9.34
N LYS A 356 -15.58 7.31 8.09
CA LYS A 356 -14.93 6.80 6.88
C LYS A 356 -13.87 7.78 6.41
N LEU A 357 -12.64 7.30 6.29
CA LEU A 357 -11.48 8.11 5.96
C LEU A 357 -10.94 7.68 4.60
N GLN A 358 -10.56 8.63 3.75
CA GLN A 358 -9.86 8.33 2.50
C GLN A 358 -8.57 9.15 2.39
N CYS A 359 -7.53 8.54 1.83
CA CYS A 359 -6.31 9.22 1.41
C CYS A 359 -6.34 9.34 -0.11
N TRP A 360 -6.24 10.56 -0.62
CA TRP A 360 -6.23 10.85 -2.05
C TRP A 360 -4.83 11.29 -2.46
N LEU A 361 -4.34 10.71 -3.56
CA LEU A 361 -3.03 11.03 -4.10
C LEU A 361 -3.18 12.00 -5.28
N ILE A 362 -2.52 13.15 -5.19
CA ILE A 362 -2.21 13.96 -6.36
C ILE A 362 -1.01 13.31 -7.06
N PRO A 363 -1.13 12.90 -8.33
CA PRO A 363 -0.06 12.22 -9.08
C PRO A 363 1.05 13.21 -9.48
N ARG A 364 1.71 13.82 -8.50
CA ARG A 364 2.81 14.77 -8.70
C ARG A 364 3.90 14.53 -7.67
N PHE A 365 5.14 14.54 -8.12
CA PHE A 365 6.33 14.39 -7.30
C PHE A 365 6.71 15.71 -6.63
N LYS A 366 7.31 15.64 -5.45
CA LYS A 366 7.90 16.75 -4.69
C LYS A 366 8.65 17.75 -5.58
N ARG A 367 9.53 17.28 -6.47
CA ARG A 367 10.34 18.15 -7.36
C ARG A 367 9.49 19.05 -8.25
N GLN A 368 8.31 18.59 -8.64
CA GLN A 368 7.43 19.32 -9.54
C GLN A 368 6.77 20.51 -8.84
N TYR A 369 6.53 20.43 -7.52
CA TYR A 369 5.97 21.54 -6.73
C TYR A 369 6.88 22.77 -6.68
N PHE A 370 8.18 22.63 -6.97
CA PHE A 370 9.10 23.77 -7.04
C PHE A 370 9.13 24.45 -8.42
N SER A 371 8.46 23.90 -9.42
CA SER A 371 8.37 24.51 -10.75
C SER A 371 7.32 25.62 -10.76
N LYS A 372 7.76 26.87 -10.88
CA LYS A 372 6.87 28.05 -10.94
C LYS A 372 5.82 27.95 -12.05
N TRP A 373 6.17 27.36 -13.20
CA TRP A 373 5.28 27.20 -14.35
C TRP A 373 4.10 26.26 -14.06
N GLN A 374 4.27 25.28 -13.16
CA GLN A 374 3.23 24.29 -12.86
C GLN A 374 2.36 24.66 -11.64
N SER A 375 2.71 25.73 -10.92
CA SER A 375 2.03 26.19 -9.70
C SER A 375 0.51 26.39 -9.87
N LYS A 376 0.10 27.09 -10.93
CA LYS A 376 -1.31 27.34 -11.26
C LYS A 376 -2.08 26.04 -11.51
N THR A 377 -1.47 25.11 -12.24
CA THR A 377 -2.07 23.79 -12.51
C THR A 377 -2.25 22.99 -11.22
N PHE A 378 -1.31 23.05 -10.28
CA PHE A 378 -1.45 22.34 -8.99
C PHE A 378 -2.55 22.91 -8.12
N ASN A 379 -2.69 24.23 -8.08
CA ASN A 379 -3.75 24.87 -7.31
C ASN A 379 -5.12 24.46 -7.85
N ASN A 380 -5.28 24.38 -9.17
CA ASN A 380 -6.50 23.85 -9.78
C ASN A 380 -6.76 22.39 -9.37
N LEU A 381 -5.75 21.52 -9.33
CA LEU A 381 -5.92 20.13 -8.90
C LEU A 381 -6.35 20.00 -7.44
N ILE A 382 -5.80 20.85 -6.56
CA ILE A 382 -6.18 20.88 -5.14
C ILE A 382 -7.62 21.41 -5.00
N GLU A 383 -7.98 22.47 -5.72
CA GLU A 383 -9.34 23.03 -5.76
C GLU A 383 -10.35 21.99 -6.25
N GLU A 384 -10.05 21.31 -7.37
CA GLU A 384 -10.89 20.22 -7.91
C GLU A 384 -11.05 19.10 -6.89
N ALA A 385 -9.99 18.71 -6.18
CA ALA A 385 -10.06 17.68 -5.15
C ALA A 385 -10.90 18.12 -3.93
N ILE A 386 -10.83 19.38 -3.52
CA ILE A 386 -11.67 19.92 -2.43
C ILE A 386 -13.15 19.89 -2.83
N VAL A 387 -13.47 20.36 -4.04
CA VAL A 387 -14.84 20.35 -4.57
C VAL A 387 -15.35 18.91 -4.72
N GLU A 388 -14.54 18.00 -5.25
CA GLU A 388 -14.91 16.59 -5.38
C GLU A 388 -15.11 15.94 -4.00
N ALA A 389 -14.32 16.29 -2.98
CA ALA A 389 -14.51 15.78 -1.63
C ALA A 389 -15.85 16.23 -1.03
N GLU A 390 -16.22 17.50 -1.19
CA GLU A 390 -17.52 18.01 -0.71
C GLU A 390 -18.70 17.39 -1.47
N LEU A 391 -18.61 17.26 -2.80
CA LEU A 391 -19.63 16.59 -3.60
C LEU A 391 -19.83 15.12 -3.18
N ASN A 392 -18.76 14.47 -2.72
CA ASN A 392 -18.81 13.13 -2.16
C ASN A 392 -19.18 13.09 -0.66
N GLY A 393 -19.58 14.20 -0.05
CA GLY A 393 -20.10 14.27 1.32
C GLY A 393 -19.06 14.43 2.44
N ALA A 394 -17.80 14.72 2.09
CA ALA A 394 -16.75 14.90 3.09
C ALA A 394 -16.96 16.15 3.95
N LYS A 395 -16.77 15.99 5.26
CA LYS A 395 -16.87 17.08 6.25
C LYS A 395 -15.56 17.83 6.40
N VAL A 396 -14.45 17.10 6.25
CA VAL A 396 -13.11 17.66 6.43
C VAL A 396 -12.18 17.16 5.32
N ILE A 397 -11.36 18.06 4.79
CA ILE A 397 -10.21 17.74 3.95
C ILE A 397 -8.93 18.25 4.61
N SER A 398 -7.97 17.36 4.81
CA SER A 398 -6.65 17.68 5.34
C SER A 398 -5.59 17.75 4.24
N LEU A 399 -4.72 18.75 4.30
CA LEU A 399 -3.69 19.01 3.29
C LEU A 399 -2.33 18.50 3.79
N GLY A 400 -1.87 17.38 3.23
CA GLY A 400 -0.58 16.77 3.53
C GLY A 400 0.57 17.32 2.67
N LEU A 401 1.79 17.18 3.18
CA LEU A 401 3.04 17.51 2.48
C LEU A 401 3.04 18.94 1.90
N PHE A 402 3.34 19.14 0.61
CA PHE A 402 3.38 20.46 -0.01
C PHE A 402 2.06 20.94 -0.60
N ASN A 403 0.95 20.23 -0.34
CA ASN A 403 -0.40 20.72 -0.69
C ASN A 403 -0.79 21.97 0.14
N LYS A 404 0.02 22.32 1.14
CA LYS A 404 -0.09 23.53 1.96
C LYS A 404 1.05 24.54 1.77
N ASN A 405 1.83 24.46 0.69
CA ASN A 405 3.03 25.29 0.56
C ASN A 405 2.69 26.77 0.25
N HIS A 406 3.21 27.68 1.08
CA HIS A 406 3.02 29.12 1.04
C HIS A 406 3.72 29.82 -0.15
N GLN A 407 4.70 29.19 -0.81
CA GLN A 407 5.34 29.75 -2.02
C GLN A 407 4.52 29.52 -3.30
N LEU A 408 3.59 28.56 -3.29
CA LEU A 408 2.63 28.31 -4.37
C LEU A 408 1.31 29.05 -4.16
N ASN A 409 1.04 29.41 -2.90
CA ASN A 409 -0.20 30.00 -2.43
C ASN A 409 0.15 31.27 -1.65
N GLU A 410 0.05 32.43 -2.30
CA GLU A 410 -0.09 33.70 -1.57
C GLU A 410 -1.35 33.61 -0.70
N ARG A 411 -1.17 33.09 0.52
CA ARG A 411 -2.15 32.79 1.56
C ARG A 411 -3.16 31.70 1.17
N HIS A 412 -3.27 30.63 1.96
CA HIS A 412 -4.30 29.59 1.80
C HIS A 412 -5.75 30.11 1.97
N GLU A 413 -5.89 31.36 2.42
CA GLU A 413 -7.10 32.17 2.26
C GLU A 413 -7.58 32.21 0.81
N HIS A 414 -6.72 31.95 -0.18
CA HIS A 414 -7.06 31.90 -1.59
C HIS A 414 -8.13 30.84 -1.92
N TYR A 415 -8.06 29.64 -1.33
CA TYR A 415 -9.06 28.60 -1.58
C TYR A 415 -10.41 28.94 -0.95
N ILE A 416 -10.39 29.45 0.29
CA ILE A 416 -11.61 29.87 1.01
C ILE A 416 -12.24 31.09 0.34
N GLY A 417 -11.43 32.04 -0.11
CA GLY A 417 -11.87 33.24 -0.80
C GLY A 417 -12.44 32.95 -2.19
N ARG A 418 -11.90 31.97 -2.92
CA ARG A 418 -12.42 31.56 -4.23
C ARG A 418 -13.61 30.61 -4.14
N LEU A 419 -13.76 29.91 -3.02
CA LEU A 419 -14.83 28.92 -2.80
C LEU A 419 -15.59 29.20 -1.48
N PRO A 420 -16.18 30.40 -1.31
CA PRO A 420 -16.78 30.83 -0.04
C PRO A 420 -18.04 30.04 0.34
N GLN A 421 -18.63 29.30 -0.60
CA GLN A 421 -19.85 28.51 -0.39
C GLN A 421 -19.60 27.10 0.15
N LEU A 422 -18.34 26.67 0.22
CA LEU A 422 -18.00 25.32 0.65
C LEU A 422 -18.28 25.11 2.14
N LYS A 423 -18.95 24.00 2.46
CA LYS A 423 -19.21 23.57 3.84
C LYS A 423 -18.07 22.72 4.38
N ILE A 424 -17.28 22.09 3.51
CA ILE A 424 -16.13 21.28 3.93
C ILE A 424 -15.08 22.12 4.66
N LYS A 425 -14.51 21.58 5.74
CA LYS A 425 -13.43 22.24 6.47
C LYS A 425 -12.06 21.84 5.93
N VAL A 426 -11.25 22.84 5.64
CA VAL A 426 -9.89 22.67 5.14
C VAL A 426 -8.93 22.76 6.32
N VAL A 427 -8.11 21.72 6.51
CA VAL A 427 -7.23 21.57 7.68
C VAL A 427 -5.79 21.32 7.23
N ASP A 428 -4.91 22.26 7.47
CA ASP A 428 -3.48 22.15 7.19
C ASP A 428 -2.71 21.41 8.30
N GLY A 429 -3.37 21.18 9.45
CA GLY A 429 -2.91 20.41 10.60
C GLY A 429 -1.71 20.99 11.36
N SER A 430 -1.40 22.27 11.15
CA SER A 430 -0.24 22.94 11.76
C SER A 430 -0.29 22.99 13.28
N SER A 431 -1.49 23.10 13.87
CA SER A 431 -1.71 23.17 15.31
C SER A 431 -1.33 21.85 15.99
N LEU A 432 -1.78 20.70 15.45
CA LEU A 432 -1.42 19.40 16.00
C LEU A 432 0.04 19.05 15.72
N ALA A 433 0.59 19.46 14.58
CA ALA A 433 2.01 19.30 14.30
C ALA A 433 2.88 20.06 15.31
N ALA A 434 2.56 21.35 15.58
CA ALA A 434 3.22 22.14 16.61
C ALA A 434 3.07 21.52 18.00
N ALA A 435 1.86 21.09 18.36
CA ALA A 435 1.61 20.42 19.64
C ALA A 435 2.43 19.13 19.79
N THR A 436 2.58 18.36 18.72
CA THR A 436 3.40 17.14 18.72
C THR A 436 4.88 17.48 18.97
N VAL A 437 5.43 18.49 18.32
CA VAL A 437 6.81 18.94 18.55
C VAL A 437 6.99 19.42 19.99
N LEU A 438 6.09 20.25 20.48
CA LEU A 438 6.14 20.78 21.85
C LEU A 438 6.12 19.66 22.91
N ASN A 439 5.36 18.59 22.69
CA ASN A 439 5.28 17.46 23.61
C ASN A 439 6.44 16.47 23.48
N ASN A 440 7.22 16.52 22.39
CA ASN A 440 8.44 15.72 22.23
C ASN A 440 9.69 16.39 22.84
N ILE A 441 9.60 17.66 23.24
CA ILE A 441 10.69 18.36 23.94
C ILE A 441 10.83 17.78 25.36
N PRO A 442 12.04 17.36 25.78
CA PRO A 442 12.26 16.85 27.13
C PRO A 442 11.84 17.83 28.22
N LYS A 443 11.16 17.33 29.26
CA LYS A 443 10.78 18.13 30.43
C LYS A 443 12.03 18.74 31.10
N GLY A 444 11.95 20.01 31.49
CA GLY A 444 13.08 20.75 32.10
C GLY A 444 14.05 21.37 31.09
N THR A 445 13.71 21.37 29.80
CA THR A 445 14.49 22.07 28.77
C THR A 445 14.28 23.58 28.89
N ASN A 446 15.35 24.33 29.14
CA ASN A 446 15.33 25.79 29.29
C ASN A 446 15.71 26.54 28.00
N GLN A 447 16.42 25.88 27.08
CA GLN A 447 16.88 26.45 25.82
C GLN A 447 16.70 25.46 24.67
N VAL A 448 16.21 25.95 23.53
CA VAL A 448 16.13 25.19 22.28
C VAL A 448 16.74 25.99 21.14
N LEU A 449 17.33 25.31 20.15
CA LEU A 449 17.75 25.94 18.91
C LEU A 449 16.68 25.75 17.85
N LEU A 450 16.26 26.82 17.17
CA LEU A 450 15.36 26.76 16.03
C LEU A 450 16.16 26.95 14.73
N ARG A 451 16.06 26.00 13.80
CA ARG A 451 16.79 26.02 12.51
C ARG A 451 15.92 25.68 11.32
N GLY A 452 16.34 26.16 10.15
CA GLY A 452 15.68 25.98 8.86
C GLY A 452 14.64 27.04 8.58
N LYS A 453 13.86 26.83 7.52
CA LYS A 453 12.85 27.78 7.06
C LYS A 453 11.70 27.88 8.05
N PHE A 454 11.49 29.08 8.59
CA PHE A 454 10.39 29.33 9.52
C PHE A 454 9.06 29.35 8.77
N ASN A 455 8.18 28.46 9.18
CA ASN A 455 6.83 28.34 8.66
C ASN A 455 5.83 28.56 9.79
N LYS A 456 4.53 28.51 9.47
CA LYS A 456 3.44 28.61 10.44
C LYS A 456 3.66 27.75 11.71
N VAL A 457 4.12 26.51 11.55
CA VAL A 457 4.39 25.59 12.67
C VAL A 457 5.54 26.11 13.54
N ALA A 458 6.63 26.59 12.92
CA ALA A 458 7.78 27.16 13.63
C ALA A 458 7.39 28.35 14.51
N PHE A 459 6.60 29.29 13.98
CA PHE A 459 6.15 30.46 14.75
C PHE A 459 5.25 30.08 15.92
N VAL A 460 4.35 29.10 15.74
CA VAL A 460 3.49 28.60 16.82
C VAL A 460 4.31 27.95 17.92
N ILE A 461 5.29 27.11 17.54
CA ILE A 461 6.20 26.47 18.50
C ILE A 461 6.98 27.52 19.28
N ALA A 462 7.63 28.47 18.58
CA ALA A 462 8.42 29.51 19.20
C ALA A 462 7.58 30.35 20.18
N ASN A 463 6.39 30.78 19.77
CA ASN A 463 5.47 31.52 20.65
C ASN A 463 5.05 30.71 21.90
N ALA A 464 4.72 29.42 21.72
CA ALA A 464 4.34 28.55 22.83
C ALA A 464 5.50 28.31 23.82
N LEU A 465 6.73 28.20 23.32
CA LEU A 465 7.94 28.08 24.15
C LEU A 465 8.26 29.36 24.91
N CYS A 466 8.18 30.52 24.25
CA CYS A 466 8.38 31.81 24.91
C CYS A 466 7.37 32.04 26.04
N LYS A 467 6.10 31.63 25.86
CA LYS A 467 5.08 31.67 26.94
C LYS A 467 5.39 30.77 28.13
N LYS A 468 6.18 29.71 27.92
CA LYS A 468 6.63 28.78 28.97
C LYS A 468 8.01 29.16 29.54
N ASN A 469 8.51 30.37 29.25
CA ASN A 469 9.84 30.85 29.65
C ASN A 469 10.99 29.95 29.17
N VAL A 470 10.82 29.26 28.05
CA VAL A 470 11.90 28.54 27.36
C VAL A 470 12.52 29.49 26.35
N GLN A 471 13.84 29.63 26.39
CA GLN A 471 14.57 30.49 25.47
C GLN A 471 14.69 29.82 24.09
N VAL A 472 14.22 30.52 23.05
CA VAL A 472 14.35 30.09 21.66
C VAL A 472 15.57 30.78 21.06
N VAL A 473 16.56 29.97 20.70
CA VAL A 473 17.85 30.42 20.19
C VAL A 473 17.89 30.23 18.67
N VAL A 474 18.48 31.18 17.96
CA VAL A 474 18.77 31.08 16.51
C VAL A 474 20.24 31.39 16.23
N LEU A 475 20.74 30.96 15.08
CA LEU A 475 22.14 31.18 14.68
C LEU A 475 22.33 32.48 13.90
N TYR A 476 21.34 32.88 13.10
CA TYR A 476 21.45 34.00 12.17
C TYR A 476 20.63 35.21 12.63
N LYS A 477 21.16 36.42 12.40
CA LYS A 477 20.49 37.67 12.78
C LYS A 477 19.16 37.88 12.06
N ASP A 478 19.08 37.46 10.81
CA ASP A 478 17.85 37.66 10.00
C ASP A 478 16.72 36.74 10.47
N GLU A 479 17.05 35.53 10.92
CA GLU A 479 16.11 34.62 11.59
C GLU A 479 15.57 35.21 12.89
N LEU A 480 16.44 35.84 13.68
CA LEU A 480 16.01 36.51 14.92
C LEU A 480 15.04 37.65 14.60
N LYS A 481 15.36 38.50 13.62
CA LYS A 481 14.48 39.59 13.18
C LYS A 481 13.13 39.06 12.70
N GLU A 482 13.11 37.97 11.95
CA GLU A 482 11.87 37.36 11.47
C GLU A 482 10.98 36.88 12.63
N LEU A 483 11.56 36.28 13.66
CA LEU A 483 10.83 35.87 14.87
C LEU A 483 10.32 37.07 15.66
N GLU A 484 11.16 38.09 15.87
CA GLU A 484 10.80 39.31 16.61
C GLU A 484 9.67 40.10 15.94
N GLN A 485 9.56 40.04 14.61
CA GLN A 485 8.48 40.69 13.86
C GLN A 485 7.12 39.99 14.02
N ARG A 486 7.11 38.67 14.25
CA ARG A 486 5.87 37.87 14.26
C ARG A 486 5.45 37.38 15.64
N ILE A 487 6.33 37.43 16.65
CA ILE A 487 6.05 36.95 18.01
C ILE A 487 5.86 38.15 18.93
N ASN A 488 4.64 38.30 19.46
CA ASN A 488 4.29 39.40 20.37
C ASN A 488 4.75 39.19 21.83
N THR A 489 5.25 38.00 22.17
CA THR A 489 5.57 37.62 23.56
C THR A 489 7.03 37.95 23.92
N SER A 490 7.24 38.48 25.14
CA SER A 490 8.52 38.90 25.77
C SER A 490 9.81 38.69 24.97
N LYS A 491 10.36 39.80 24.44
CA LYS A 491 11.65 39.88 23.70
C LYS A 491 12.84 39.21 24.40
N GLY A 492 12.80 39.05 25.74
CA GLY A 492 13.86 38.39 26.51
C GLY A 492 14.02 36.88 26.29
N ASN A 493 13.02 36.21 25.70
CA ASN A 493 13.05 34.76 25.47
C ASN A 493 13.53 34.38 24.06
N LEU A 494 13.90 35.34 23.22
CA LEU A 494 14.53 35.12 21.91
C LEU A 494 16.00 35.52 22.01
N ALA A 495 16.91 34.68 21.50
CA ALA A 495 18.35 34.95 21.58
C ALA A 495 19.11 34.53 20.33
N LEU A 496 20.18 35.26 20.04
CA LEU A 496 21.18 34.90 19.05
C LEU A 496 22.33 34.17 19.77
N SER A 497 22.64 32.93 19.38
CA SER A 497 23.80 32.20 19.92
C SER A 497 24.57 31.49 18.80
N PRO A 498 25.55 32.16 18.17
CA PRO A 498 26.33 31.56 17.09
C PRO A 498 27.38 30.54 17.57
N PHE A 499 27.75 30.54 18.86
CA PHE A 499 28.88 29.74 19.38
C PHE A 499 28.49 28.70 20.44
N ASN A 500 27.38 28.87 21.15
CA ASN A 500 26.97 27.94 22.22
C ASN A 500 25.56 27.40 21.92
N THR A 501 25.52 26.29 21.17
CA THR A 501 24.26 25.70 20.71
C THR A 501 23.69 24.74 21.75
N PRO A 502 22.39 24.84 22.07
CA PRO A 502 21.75 23.91 23.00
C PRO A 502 21.66 22.50 22.39
N LYS A 503 21.47 21.49 23.24
CA LYS A 503 21.35 20.09 22.81
C LYS A 503 20.01 19.77 22.11
N ILE A 504 18.99 20.61 22.26
CA ILE A 504 17.67 20.38 21.67
C ILE A 504 17.50 21.26 20.43
N TRP A 505 17.40 20.61 19.27
CA TRP A 505 17.33 21.25 17.96
C TRP A 505 15.94 21.05 17.36
N LEU A 506 15.22 22.13 17.13
CA LEU A 506 13.95 22.15 16.42
C LEU A 506 14.25 22.50 14.95
N VAL A 507 14.05 21.54 14.04
CA VAL A 507 14.56 21.64 12.67
C VAL A 507 13.45 21.65 11.61
N GLY A 508 13.53 22.62 10.71
CA GLY A 508 12.65 22.77 9.56
C GLY A 508 13.24 22.19 8.27
N ASP A 509 12.62 22.53 7.14
CA ASP A 509 13.20 22.30 5.81
C ASP A 509 14.27 23.36 5.50
N GLU A 510 15.09 23.15 4.46
CA GLU A 510 16.03 24.17 3.92
C GLU A 510 17.08 24.70 4.93
N TRP A 511 17.59 23.87 5.85
CA TRP A 511 18.78 24.18 6.67
C TRP A 511 20.02 23.45 6.15
N ASP A 512 21.21 23.97 6.47
CA ASP A 512 22.46 23.37 6.05
C ASP A 512 22.78 22.11 6.87
N GLU A 513 22.91 20.98 6.19
CA GLU A 513 23.22 19.69 6.79
C GLU A 513 24.62 19.67 7.41
N TYR A 514 25.54 20.56 7.00
CA TYR A 514 26.84 20.72 7.63
C TYR A 514 26.74 21.38 9.01
N GLU A 515 25.73 22.22 9.28
CA GLU A 515 25.49 22.78 10.62
C GLU A 515 25.18 21.68 11.65
N GLN A 516 24.65 20.54 11.19
CA GLN A 516 24.44 19.38 12.06
C GLN A 516 25.76 18.82 12.60
N MET A 517 26.87 19.01 11.89
CA MET A 517 28.21 18.58 12.34
C MET A 517 28.68 19.37 13.56
N GLU A 518 28.25 20.63 13.69
CA GLU A 518 28.57 21.52 14.81
C GLU A 518 27.73 21.27 16.06
N ALA A 519 26.70 20.41 15.97
CA ALA A 519 25.83 20.13 17.11
C ALA A 519 26.58 19.38 18.24
N PRO A 520 26.35 19.68 19.52
CA PRO A 520 26.98 18.94 20.61
C PRO A 520 26.67 17.44 20.58
N LYS A 521 27.59 16.60 21.05
CA LYS A 521 27.34 15.14 21.19
C LYS A 521 26.11 14.87 22.05
N GLY A 522 25.25 13.95 21.61
CA GLY A 522 23.99 13.63 22.26
C GLY A 522 22.88 14.66 22.04
N SER A 523 23.00 15.53 21.03
CA SER A 523 21.93 16.44 20.65
C SER A 523 20.71 15.68 20.12
N LEU A 524 19.52 16.21 20.39
CA LEU A 524 18.23 15.70 19.95
C LEU A 524 17.64 16.63 18.88
N PHE A 525 17.47 16.10 17.68
CA PHE A 525 16.82 16.78 16.56
C PHE A 525 15.33 16.42 16.52
N ILE A 526 14.46 17.40 16.72
CA ILE A 526 13.01 17.28 16.66
C ILE A 526 12.52 18.07 15.43
N PRO A 527 12.22 17.41 14.32
CA PRO A 527 11.73 18.10 13.13
C PRO A 527 10.33 18.66 13.36
N PHE A 528 10.08 19.86 12.82
CA PHE A 528 8.75 20.44 12.65
C PHE A 528 8.30 20.49 11.17
N SER A 529 9.16 20.05 10.26
CA SER A 529 8.91 19.94 8.82
C SER A 529 8.16 18.67 8.42
N HIS A 530 7.62 18.68 7.20
CA HIS A 530 6.97 17.52 6.60
C HIS A 530 7.92 16.42 6.21
N PHE A 531 9.19 16.70 5.97
CA PHE A 531 10.16 15.73 5.50
C PHE A 531 11.21 15.49 6.58
N PRO A 532 11.68 14.25 6.76
CA PRO A 532 12.67 13.94 7.78
C PRO A 532 14.00 14.59 7.41
N PRO A 533 14.75 15.15 8.38
CA PRO A 533 16.09 15.64 8.13
C PRO A 533 17.02 14.48 7.75
N LYS A 534 18.07 14.77 6.97
CA LYS A 534 19.15 13.80 6.79
C LYS A 534 19.89 13.61 8.12
N LYS A 535 20.29 12.37 8.37
CA LYS A 535 21.02 11.97 9.58
C LYS A 535 22.52 11.90 9.28
N MET A 536 23.24 12.98 9.52
CA MET A 536 24.68 13.10 9.27
C MET A 536 25.51 12.55 10.45
N ARG A 537 25.02 12.72 11.69
CA ARG A 537 25.73 12.27 12.90
C ARG A 537 25.15 11.01 13.51
N LYS A 538 26.00 10.08 13.95
CA LYS A 538 25.61 8.83 14.63
C LYS A 538 25.50 8.94 16.14
N ASP A 539 26.16 9.92 16.73
CA ASP A 539 26.21 10.16 18.17
C ASP A 539 25.14 11.17 18.64
N CYS A 540 24.13 11.41 17.81
CA CYS A 540 22.98 12.26 18.06
C CYS A 540 21.68 11.49 17.84
N PHE A 541 20.59 12.05 18.36
CA PHE A 541 19.27 11.46 18.38
C PHE A 541 18.33 12.19 17.42
N TYR A 542 17.52 11.44 16.67
CA TYR A 542 16.60 12.03 15.69
C TYR A 542 15.18 11.59 15.98
N HIS A 543 14.29 12.56 16.15
CA HIS A 543 12.87 12.28 16.22
C HIS A 543 12.30 12.15 14.81
N TYR A 544 11.19 11.42 14.68
CA TYR A 544 10.39 11.44 13.45
C TYR A 544 9.76 12.82 13.26
N THR A 545 9.43 13.13 12.00
CA THR A 545 8.49 14.22 11.64
C THR A 545 7.22 14.13 12.49
N PRO A 546 6.55 15.26 12.79
CA PRO A 546 5.35 15.31 13.63
C PRO A 546 4.35 14.20 13.29
N ALA A 547 4.23 13.23 14.20
CA ALA A 547 3.45 12.01 14.00
C ALA A 547 3.07 11.40 15.36
N MET A 548 2.02 10.59 15.35
CA MET A 548 1.51 9.88 16.53
C MET A 548 1.20 8.43 16.18
N ILE A 549 1.21 7.57 17.19
CA ILE A 549 0.79 6.17 17.08
C ILE A 549 -0.74 6.16 16.97
N THR A 550 -1.24 5.41 15.99
CA THR A 550 -2.68 5.20 15.77
C THR A 550 -3.26 4.24 16.81
N PRO A 551 -4.49 4.47 17.30
CA PRO A 551 -5.15 3.55 18.21
C PRO A 551 -5.44 2.19 17.56
N THR A 552 -5.55 1.14 18.36
CA THR A 552 -5.87 -0.22 17.87
C THR A 552 -7.24 -0.34 17.21
N THR A 553 -8.16 0.58 17.51
CA THR A 553 -9.47 0.68 16.86
C THR A 553 -9.41 1.34 15.46
N PHE A 554 -8.24 1.81 15.02
CA PHE A 554 -8.03 2.28 13.66
C PHE A 554 -7.87 1.08 12.72
N MET A 555 -8.84 0.91 11.82
CA MET A 555 -8.97 -0.29 11.00
C MET A 555 -8.58 -0.05 9.55
N ASN A 556 -8.23 -1.14 8.88
CA ASN A 556 -7.76 -1.22 7.51
C ASN A 556 -6.38 -0.58 7.33
N SER A 557 -5.49 -0.78 8.30
CA SER A 557 -4.12 -0.25 8.28
C SER A 557 -3.14 -1.33 7.81
N HIS A 558 -2.71 -1.23 6.56
CA HIS A 558 -1.81 -2.21 5.92
C HIS A 558 -0.76 -1.57 5.01
N SER A 559 -0.66 -0.24 5.01
CA SER A 559 0.42 0.53 4.39
C SER A 559 0.95 1.59 5.34
N CYS A 560 2.27 1.80 5.33
CA CYS A 560 2.93 2.87 6.07
C CYS A 560 2.71 4.23 5.38
N GLU A 561 2.60 5.29 6.17
CA GLU A 561 2.58 6.65 5.64
C GLU A 561 4.02 7.13 5.40
N ASN A 562 4.50 7.00 4.17
CA ASN A 562 5.85 7.37 3.76
C ASN A 562 6.92 6.66 4.64
N TRP A 563 7.79 7.42 5.32
CA TRP A 563 8.87 6.91 6.18
C TRP A 563 8.41 6.60 7.61
N LEU A 564 7.13 6.78 7.93
CA LEU A 564 6.63 6.50 9.27
C LEU A 564 6.52 4.98 9.52
N PRO A 565 6.76 4.51 10.76
CA PRO A 565 6.56 3.12 11.13
C PRO A 565 5.12 2.63 10.93
N ARG A 566 4.95 1.31 10.97
CA ARG A 566 3.61 0.70 10.97
C ARG A 566 2.77 1.26 12.12
N ARG A 567 1.48 1.48 11.86
CA ARG A 567 0.52 2.06 12.81
C ARG A 567 0.93 3.44 13.35
N VAL A 568 1.76 4.19 12.61
CA VAL A 568 2.09 5.60 12.89
C VAL A 568 1.56 6.45 11.75
N MET A 569 0.96 7.58 12.09
CA MET A 569 0.32 8.50 11.16
C MET A 569 0.81 9.92 11.42
N SER A 570 0.93 10.72 10.36
CA SER A 570 1.40 12.10 10.50
C SER A 570 0.39 12.96 11.26
N ALA A 571 0.90 13.93 12.02
CA ALA A 571 0.07 14.87 12.78
C ALA A 571 -0.88 15.65 11.87
N TRP A 572 -0.50 15.92 10.62
CA TRP A 572 -1.34 16.63 9.65
C TRP A 572 -2.56 15.80 9.22
N ARG A 573 -2.36 14.50 8.98
CA ARG A 573 -3.47 13.59 8.67
C ARG A 573 -4.38 13.40 9.89
N ILE A 574 -3.80 13.24 11.08
CA ILE A 574 -4.56 13.10 12.33
C ILE A 574 -5.39 14.36 12.63
N ALA A 575 -4.86 15.56 12.35
CA ALA A 575 -5.58 16.80 12.60
C ALA A 575 -6.93 16.86 11.88
N GLY A 576 -6.99 16.41 10.62
CA GLY A 576 -8.24 16.31 9.86
C GLY A 576 -9.24 15.32 10.48
N ILE A 577 -8.74 14.19 11.00
CA ILE A 577 -9.55 13.20 11.71
C ILE A 577 -10.12 13.80 13.01
N ILE A 578 -9.30 14.49 13.79
CA ILE A 578 -9.72 15.12 15.05
C ILE A 578 -10.75 16.24 14.80
N HIS A 579 -10.57 17.04 13.75
CA HIS A 579 -11.56 18.06 13.38
C HIS A 579 -12.95 17.45 13.12
N ALA A 580 -12.99 16.33 12.40
CA ALA A 580 -14.24 15.65 12.11
C ALA A 580 -14.86 15.00 13.35
N LEU A 581 -14.05 14.43 14.25
CA LEU A 581 -14.52 13.79 15.48
C LEU A 581 -15.05 14.81 16.49
N GLU A 582 -14.39 15.95 16.62
CA GLU A 582 -14.78 17.01 17.55
C GLU A 582 -15.84 17.97 16.96
N GLY A 583 -16.16 17.82 15.67
CA GLY A 583 -17.14 18.68 14.98
C GLY A 583 -16.72 20.15 14.91
N TRP A 584 -15.41 20.43 14.86
CA TRP A 584 -14.93 21.81 14.84
C TRP A 584 -15.27 22.50 13.51
N ASN A 585 -16.17 23.48 13.59
CA ASN A 585 -16.65 24.24 12.44
C ASN A 585 -15.71 25.41 12.06
N VAL A 586 -14.41 25.13 11.92
CA VAL A 586 -13.40 26.14 11.59
C VAL A 586 -12.43 25.59 10.54
N HIS A 587 -11.97 26.47 9.65
CA HIS A 587 -10.87 26.14 8.74
C HIS A 587 -9.56 26.34 9.50
N GLU A 588 -8.71 25.32 9.51
CA GLU A 588 -7.34 25.43 10.03
C GLU A 588 -6.39 25.63 8.84
N CYS A 589 -6.44 26.80 8.22
CA CYS A 589 -5.54 27.17 7.13
C CYS A 589 -5.19 28.66 7.18
N GLY A 590 -4.27 29.11 6.32
CA GLY A 590 -3.76 30.49 6.38
C GLY A 590 -3.04 30.71 7.71
N ASP A 591 -3.30 31.83 8.38
CA ASP A 591 -2.72 32.12 9.70
C ASP A 591 -3.54 31.56 10.87
N THR A 592 -4.71 30.96 10.61
CA THR A 592 -5.59 30.41 11.64
C THR A 592 -4.95 29.22 12.35
N ILE A 593 -4.82 29.29 13.68
CA ILE A 593 -4.27 28.25 14.55
C ILE A 593 -5.25 27.98 15.70
N LEU A 594 -5.48 26.71 15.98
CA LEU A 594 -6.21 26.27 17.17
C LEU A 594 -5.25 26.17 18.37
N SER A 595 -5.78 26.21 19.58
CA SER A 595 -4.97 25.98 20.79
C SER A 595 -4.25 24.63 20.68
N THR A 596 -2.92 24.67 20.82
CA THR A 596 -2.04 23.50 20.80
C THR A 596 -2.40 22.49 21.89
N GLU A 597 -2.82 22.98 23.05
CA GLU A 597 -3.29 22.17 24.17
C GLU A 597 -4.61 21.48 23.82
N LYS A 598 -5.59 22.24 23.31
CA LYS A 598 -6.90 21.69 22.94
C LYS A 598 -6.79 20.58 21.89
N VAL A 599 -6.01 20.79 20.83
CA VAL A 599 -5.83 19.77 19.77
C VAL A 599 -5.07 18.54 20.26
N TRP A 600 -4.11 18.73 21.16
CA TRP A 600 -3.37 17.64 21.78
C TRP A 600 -4.23 16.80 22.72
N GLU A 601 -4.97 17.45 23.62
CA GLU A 601 -5.87 16.74 24.53
C GLU A 601 -6.95 15.97 23.78
N ALA A 602 -7.49 16.54 22.69
CA ALA A 602 -8.41 15.84 21.80
C ALA A 602 -7.75 14.61 21.15
N SER A 603 -6.53 14.72 20.62
CA SER A 603 -5.85 13.57 20.00
C SER A 603 -5.61 12.43 21.00
N ILE A 604 -5.14 12.74 22.21
CA ILE A 604 -4.97 11.76 23.29
C ILE A 604 -6.30 11.13 23.71
N ARG A 605 -7.36 11.95 23.90
CA ARG A 605 -8.72 11.49 24.27
C ARG A 605 -9.32 10.55 23.23
N HIS A 606 -8.99 10.73 21.95
CA HIS A 606 -9.39 9.83 20.87
C HIS A 606 -8.50 8.59 20.73
N GLY A 607 -7.46 8.43 21.55
CA GLY A 607 -6.62 7.24 21.63
C GLY A 607 -5.34 7.28 20.80
N PHE A 608 -5.04 8.41 20.15
CA PHE A 608 -3.71 8.60 19.54
C PHE A 608 -2.67 8.75 20.64
N GLN A 609 -1.48 8.17 20.44
CA GLN A 609 -0.43 8.19 21.45
C GLN A 609 0.83 8.90 20.95
N PRO A 610 1.57 9.61 21.83
CA PRO A 610 2.83 10.23 21.46
C PRO A 610 3.82 9.19 20.98
N LEU A 611 4.48 9.46 19.85
CA LEU A 611 5.53 8.60 19.33
C LEU A 611 6.83 8.87 20.10
N LYS A 612 7.15 8.05 21.10
CA LYS A 612 8.36 8.24 21.94
C LYS A 612 9.64 7.67 21.34
N ASN A 613 9.55 7.00 20.18
CA ASN A 613 10.70 6.33 19.58
C ASN A 613 11.68 7.33 18.98
N ILE A 614 12.87 7.39 19.57
CA ILE A 614 14.01 8.15 19.05
C ILE A 614 14.76 7.24 18.08
N LEU A 615 15.03 7.74 16.88
CA LEU A 615 15.87 7.07 15.90
C LEU A 615 17.35 7.30 16.25
N THR A 616 18.11 6.22 16.38
CA THR A 616 19.57 6.22 16.27
C THR A 616 19.96 6.01 14.80
N ASN A 617 21.14 6.48 14.40
CA ASN A 617 21.64 6.35 13.03
C ASN A 617 22.40 5.04 12.81
#